data_AF-A0A658NRG2-F1
#
_entry.id   AF-A0A658NRG2-F1
#
_cell.length_a   1.000
_cell.length_b   1.000
_cell.length_c   1.000
_cell.angle_alpha   90.00
_cell.angle_beta   90.00
_cell.angle_gamma   90.00
#
_symmetry.space_group_name_H-M   'P 1'
#
loop_
_entity.id
_entity.type
_entity.pdbx_description
1 polymer ?
#
loop_
_entity_poly.entity_id
_entity_poly.type
_entity_poly.pdbx_seq_one_letter_code
_entity_poly.pdbx_strand_id
1 'polypeptide(L)' 'MGAVPTFALPSTFLGLGSERAGATITVAGIPFDLGTTNRPGARFGPEAIRSASRMLVDGDHP' A
#
# COMPACT_ATOMS: atom_id res chain seq x y z
N MET A 1 6.92 -6.28 -24.17
CA MET A 1 7.72 -5.84 -23.01
C MET A 1 7.01 -6.35 -21.78
N GLY A 2 7.53 -7.39 -21.12
CA GLY A 2 6.87 -7.95 -19.95
C GLY A 2 7.00 -6.98 -18.78
N ALA A 3 5.87 -6.45 -18.29
CA ALA A 3 5.86 -5.68 -17.07
C ALA A 3 6.39 -6.53 -15.91
N VAL A 4 7.05 -5.90 -14.93
CA VAL A 4 7.47 -6.56 -13.69
C VAL A 4 6.23 -7.23 -13.08
N PRO A 5 6.28 -8.54 -12.75
CA PRO A 5 5.10 -9.21 -12.24
C PRO A 5 4.69 -8.64 -10.89
N THR A 6 3.38 -8.56 -10.64
CA THR A 6 2.79 -7.89 -9.47
C THR A 6 3.30 -8.42 -8.13
N PHE A 7 3.64 -9.71 -8.05
CA PHE A 7 4.21 -10.31 -6.84
C PHE A 7 5.63 -9.85 -6.53
N ALA A 8 6.34 -9.27 -7.51
CA ALA A 8 7.71 -8.79 -7.39
C ALA A 8 7.80 -7.26 -7.20
N LEU A 9 6.66 -6.55 -7.16
CA LEU A 9 6.67 -5.11 -6.92
C LEU A 9 7.03 -4.79 -5.45
N PRO A 10 7.62 -3.61 -5.19
CA PRO A 10 7.94 -3.15 -3.84
C PRO A 10 6.75 -3.19 -2.88
N SER A 11 7.01 -3.32 -1.57
CA SER A 11 6.00 -3.33 -0.50
C SER A 11 5.47 -1.93 -0.15
N THR A 12 5.42 -1.03 -1.12
CA THR A 12 4.89 0.33 -1.01
C THR A 12 3.46 0.39 -1.55
N PHE A 13 2.78 1.51 -1.33
CA PHE A 13 1.45 1.71 -1.90
C PHE A 13 1.52 1.71 -3.44
N LEU A 14 0.70 0.87 -4.08
CA LEU A 14 0.69 0.61 -5.52
C LEU A 14 2.06 0.17 -6.10
N GLY A 15 2.97 -0.34 -5.26
CA GLY A 15 4.32 -0.71 -5.71
C GLY A 15 5.19 0.47 -6.19
N LEU A 16 4.84 1.72 -5.83
CA LEU A 16 5.56 2.93 -6.24
C LEU A 16 6.86 3.14 -5.45
N GLY A 17 7.81 3.93 -5.98
CA GLY A 17 8.97 4.36 -5.20
C GLY A 17 8.58 5.17 -3.96
N SER A 18 9.35 5.04 -2.86
CA SER A 18 9.04 5.62 -1.55
C SER A 18 9.26 7.13 -1.43
N GLU A 19 10.10 7.72 -2.28
CA GLU A 19 10.34 9.16 -2.30
C GLU A 19 10.18 9.75 -3.70
N ARG A 20 9.40 10.83 -3.78
CA ARG A 20 9.27 11.66 -4.99
C ARG A 20 9.26 13.12 -4.56
N ALA A 21 10.41 13.77 -4.71
CA ALA A 21 10.49 15.23 -4.60
C ALA A 21 9.46 15.86 -5.56
N GLY A 22 8.64 16.78 -5.05
CA GLY A 22 7.59 17.43 -5.84
C GLY A 22 6.31 16.62 -6.04
N ALA A 23 6.09 15.54 -5.27
CA ALA A 23 4.81 14.82 -5.31
C ALA A 23 3.64 15.75 -4.93
N THR A 24 2.61 15.82 -5.78
CA THR A 24 1.37 16.57 -5.50
C THR A 24 0.53 15.87 -4.42
N ILE A 25 0.65 14.54 -4.32
CA ILE A 25 -0.09 13.70 -3.39
C ILE A 25 0.86 12.69 -2.77
N THR A 26 0.77 12.54 -1.45
CA THR A 26 1.51 11.54 -0.68
C THR A 26 0.55 10.70 0.14
N VAL A 27 0.78 9.39 0.16
CA VAL A 27 0.01 8.45 0.98
C VAL A 27 0.87 8.02 2.17
N ALA A 28 0.38 8.27 3.38
CA ALA A 28 1.03 7.86 4.62
C ALA A 28 0.14 6.85 5.37
N GLY A 29 0.78 5.80 5.91
CA GLY A 29 0.11 4.83 6.77
C GLY A 29 0.39 5.12 8.24
N ILE A 30 -0.64 5.15 9.07
CA ILE A 30 -0.51 5.33 10.53
C ILE A 30 -0.87 3.99 11.22
N PRO A 31 0.13 3.18 11.62
CA PRO A 31 -0.11 1.88 12.23
C PRO A 31 -0.44 2.03 13.72
N PHE A 32 -1.66 2.46 14.03
CA PHE A 32 -2.10 2.76 15.38
C PHE A 32 -3.47 2.17 15.69
N ASP A 33 -3.62 1.57 16.87
CA ASP A 33 -4.90 1.07 17.36
C ASP A 33 -5.01 1.04 18.90
N LEU A 34 -4.23 1.85 19.63
CA LEU A 34 -4.26 1.85 21.11
C LEU A 34 -5.62 2.30 21.68
N GLY A 35 -6.44 3.00 20.90
CA GLY A 35 -7.79 3.40 21.29
C GLY A 35 -8.87 2.34 21.03
N THR A 36 -8.53 1.16 20.52
CA THR A 36 -9.54 0.14 20.19
C THR A 36 -10.07 -0.57 21.43
N THR A 37 -11.40 -0.66 21.57
CA THR A 37 -12.08 -1.17 22.78
C THR A 37 -12.60 -2.61 22.68
N ASN A 38 -12.52 -3.25 21.50
CA ASN A 38 -13.04 -4.61 21.28
C ASN A 38 -12.02 -5.50 20.58
N ARG A 39 -11.83 -5.31 19.26
CA ARG A 39 -10.94 -6.16 18.45
C ARG A 39 -9.76 -5.35 17.88
N PRO A 40 -8.56 -5.42 18.49
CA PRO A 40 -7.37 -4.74 17.98
C PRO A 40 -6.89 -5.39 16.68
N GLY A 41 -6.01 -4.69 15.96
CA GLY A 41 -5.42 -5.18 14.71
C GLY A 41 -5.33 -4.13 13.60
N ALA A 42 -5.99 -2.98 13.75
CA ALA A 42 -5.94 -1.92 12.73
C ALA A 42 -4.51 -1.39 12.50
N ARG A 43 -3.60 -1.55 13.47
CA ARG A 43 -2.17 -1.24 13.29
C ARG A 43 -1.50 -2.02 12.15
N PHE A 44 -2.02 -3.19 11.78
CA PHE A 44 -1.54 -4.00 10.64
C PHE A 44 -2.16 -3.57 9.30
N GLY A 45 -3.19 -2.72 9.34
CA GLY A 45 -3.92 -2.24 8.17
C GLY A 45 -3.04 -1.57 7.10
N PRO A 46 -2.15 -0.62 7.44
CA PRO A 46 -1.30 0.03 6.45
C PRO A 46 -0.49 -0.95 5.59
N GLU A 47 0.09 -1.99 6.19
CA GLU A 47 0.87 -2.98 5.45
C GLU A 47 -0.03 -3.91 4.61
N ALA A 48 -1.17 -4.33 5.17
CA ALA A 48 -2.17 -5.11 4.43
C ALA A 48 -2.68 -4.37 3.18
N ILE A 49 -2.94 -3.07 3.30
CA ILE A 49 -3.35 -2.21 2.18
C ILE A 49 -2.27 -2.12 1.12
N ARG A 50 -1.00 -1.91 1.50
CA ARG A 50 0.11 -1.88 0.54
C ARG A 50 0.21 -3.20 -0.23
N SER A 51 0.12 -4.32 0.48
CA SER A 51 0.17 -5.65 -0.13
C SER A 51 -0.96 -5.87 -1.15
N ALA A 52 -2.20 -5.53 -0.78
CA ALA A 52 -3.37 -5.66 -1.66
C ALA A 52 -3.32 -4.70 -2.86
N SER A 53 -2.82 -3.47 -2.65
CA SER A 53 -2.80 -2.41 -3.68
C SER A 53 -1.96 -2.74 -4.90
N ARG A 54 -1.00 -3.68 -4.81
CA ARG A 54 -0.18 -4.08 -5.96
C ARG A 54 -1.02 -4.61 -7.12
N MET A 55 -2.19 -5.18 -6.87
CA MET A 55 -3.09 -5.69 -7.92
C MET A 55 -3.83 -4.59 -8.68
N LEU A 56 -3.70 -3.31 -8.28
CA LEU A 56 -4.41 -2.18 -8.89
C LEU A 56 -3.54 -1.36 -9.87
N VAL A 57 -2.35 -1.87 -10.23
CA VAL A 57 -1.35 -1.10 -10.99
C VAL A 57 -1.60 -1.03 -12.49
N ASP A 58 -2.38 -1.96 -13.05
CA ASP A 58 -2.71 -2.05 -14.47
C ASP A 58 -4.09 -1.47 -14.81
N GLY A 59 -4.95 -1.22 -13.81
CA GLY A 59 -6.29 -0.66 -14.00
C GLY A 59 -7.29 -1.58 -14.72
N ASP A 60 -6.84 -2.76 -15.14
CA ASP A 60 -7.59 -3.76 -15.93
C ASP A 60 -8.03 -4.97 -15.10
N HIS A 61 -7.76 -4.97 -13.78
CA HIS A 61 -8.38 -5.92 -12.87
C HIS A 61 -9.85 -5.53 -12.62
N PRO A 62 -10.83 -6.46 -12.68
CA PRO A 62 -12.24 -6.15 -12.42
C PRO A 62 -12.48 -5.59 -11.02
#